data_AF-A0A7Z6XK89-F1
#
_entry.id   AF-A0A7Z6XK89-F1
#
_cell.length_a   1.000
_cell.length_b   1.000
_cell.length_c   1.000
_cell.angle_alpha   90.00
_cell.angle_beta   90.00
_cell.angle_gamma   90.00
#
_symmetry.space_group_name_H-M   'P 1'
#
loop_
_entity.id
_entity.type
_entity.pdbx_description
1 polymer ?
#
loop_
_entity_poly.entity_id
_entity_poly.type
_entity_poly.pdbx_seq_one_letter_code
_entity_poly.pdbx_strand_id
1 'polypeptide(L)'
;MARIAAFAVCQAAMIAGLGLLITGPARNIWPLSAEDALNEAFERIRTDTLTTASAVASGAGDTSTVVGLTVLACLALLVVPPFPRWRAALFLALGVWLQSVVFLVITESVDRMRPDVERLDASPPTSSYTSGHTGAATALYAGLAVLVLSRVRNRWGRAFGALLLLIPLLVGLARLYRGMHHPSDVVGGLLNGALSLFVVGRAVLADDAWAARPPADAVDIAVAAAESRPGPRRESAVVIVNPTVTDTATRDRLRLVLAQRGHKDVAFVETTERDTGGGQASDAVRGGAGLVVACGGDGTIRAVADALAGTGVALAVVPCGTGNLLARSLGLPLDPADALAAGLTGERRALDLGAISGDGIDRTHFTAMAGAGLDATVMESTSDRAKSALGWPAYVVAGLGQLRAPRLRLAITLDGGPALHRTARLVLVANIGTVQGGTALVPGARLDDGLLDLALFDPRGVGGWLRVVGVLLRGSRPTGGAAVPGAHGGPVEFFTFRHAELTFTRPQPREVDGDPVAPGRRIVAEVRPGALTVMLPAGGEVMGTTALPPVREK
;
A
#
# COMPACT_ATOMS: atom_id res chain seq x y z
N MET A 1 -5.09 0.39 -11.06
CA MET A 1 -5.11 -0.08 -12.46
C MET A 1 -3.74 -0.09 -13.14
N ALA A 2 -2.95 0.99 -13.17
CA ALA A 2 -1.64 1.01 -13.86
C ALA A 2 -0.62 -0.03 -13.35
N ARG A 3 -0.58 -0.31 -12.03
CA ARG A 3 0.28 -1.37 -11.46
C ARG A 3 -0.16 -2.77 -11.87
N ILE A 4 -1.47 -3.05 -11.89
CA ILE A 4 -2.02 -4.34 -12.33
C ILE A 4 -1.71 -4.54 -13.82
N ALA A 5 -1.88 -3.50 -14.64
CA ALA A 5 -1.54 -3.54 -16.06
C ALA A 5 -0.03 -3.79 -16.27
N ALA A 6 0.84 -3.13 -15.51
CA ALA A 6 2.29 -3.38 -15.58
C ALA A 6 2.64 -4.81 -15.18
N PHE A 7 2.08 -5.33 -14.09
CA PHE A 7 2.30 -6.72 -13.67
C PHE A 7 1.70 -7.73 -14.66
N ALA A 8 0.55 -7.43 -15.25
CA ALA A 8 -0.06 -8.24 -16.31
C ALA A 8 0.83 -8.28 -17.56
N VAL A 9 1.41 -7.14 -17.95
CA VAL A 9 2.37 -7.07 -19.06
C VAL A 9 3.66 -7.83 -18.73
N CYS A 10 4.19 -7.69 -17.51
CA CYS A 10 5.36 -8.46 -17.07
C CYS A 10 5.07 -9.96 -17.03
N GLN A 11 3.89 -10.37 -16.55
CA GLN A 11 3.43 -11.76 -16.55
C GLN A 11 3.34 -12.28 -17.99
N ALA A 12 2.66 -11.56 -18.88
CA ALA A 12 2.55 -11.95 -20.29
C ALA A 12 3.93 -12.05 -20.96
N ALA A 13 4.80 -11.07 -20.75
CA ALA A 13 6.16 -11.07 -21.29
C ALA A 13 7.01 -12.23 -20.74
N MET A 14 6.89 -12.53 -19.44
CA MET A 14 7.62 -13.63 -18.81
C MET A 14 7.15 -14.99 -19.34
N ILE A 15 5.83 -15.22 -19.40
CA ILE A 15 5.29 -16.49 -19.90
C ILE A 15 5.56 -16.64 -21.40
N ALA A 16 5.40 -15.58 -22.19
CA ALA A 16 5.77 -15.60 -23.61
C ALA A 16 7.28 -15.87 -23.80
N GLY A 17 8.13 -15.24 -22.98
CA GLY A 17 9.57 -15.46 -22.98
C GLY A 17 9.95 -16.91 -22.65
N LEU A 18 9.28 -17.53 -21.67
CA LEU A 18 9.43 -18.96 -21.37
C LEU A 18 8.99 -19.83 -22.54
N GLY A 19 7.87 -19.51 -23.17
CA GLY A 19 7.39 -20.20 -24.38
C GLY A 19 8.41 -20.15 -25.52
N LEU A 20 8.93 -18.96 -25.84
CA LEU A 20 9.98 -18.76 -26.86
C LEU A 20 11.29 -19.47 -26.50
N LEU A 21 11.62 -19.54 -25.21
CA LEU A 21 12.80 -20.27 -24.74
C LEU A 21 12.66 -21.77 -25.00
N ILE A 22 11.48 -22.33 -24.68
CA ILE A 22 11.17 -23.75 -24.84
C ILE A 22 11.08 -24.15 -26.32
N THR A 23 10.51 -23.29 -27.18
CA THR A 23 10.43 -23.56 -28.63
C THR A 23 11.73 -23.29 -29.37
N GLY A 24 12.59 -22.42 -28.82
CA GLY A 24 13.87 -22.03 -29.43
C GLY A 24 15.08 -22.72 -28.79
N PRO A 25 15.95 -21.97 -28.08
CA PRO A 25 17.28 -22.44 -27.70
C PRO A 25 17.28 -23.56 -26.65
N ALA A 26 16.23 -23.70 -25.84
CA ALA A 26 16.16 -24.72 -24.79
C ALA A 26 15.51 -26.04 -25.23
N ARG A 27 14.98 -26.12 -26.46
CA ARG A 27 14.21 -27.30 -26.93
C ARG A 27 14.93 -28.64 -26.77
N ASN A 28 16.25 -28.64 -26.90
CA ASN A 28 17.10 -29.85 -26.84
C ASN A 28 17.80 -30.03 -25.48
N ILE A 29 17.45 -29.21 -24.48
CA ILE A 29 18.07 -29.25 -23.15
C ILE A 29 17.14 -30.02 -22.21
N TRP A 30 17.70 -30.89 -21.38
CA TRP A 30 16.94 -31.58 -20.33
C TRP A 30 16.32 -30.55 -19.36
N PRO A 31 15.03 -30.68 -18.97
CA PRO A 31 14.14 -31.81 -19.18
C PRO A 31 13.31 -31.77 -20.48
N LEU A 32 13.38 -30.71 -21.29
CA LEU A 32 12.55 -30.52 -22.48
C LEU A 32 12.80 -31.58 -23.56
N SER A 33 14.05 -32.04 -23.68
CA SER A 33 14.41 -33.13 -24.60
C SER A 33 13.78 -34.49 -24.25
N ALA A 34 13.17 -34.64 -23.06
CA ALA A 34 12.53 -35.88 -22.61
C ALA A 34 10.99 -35.81 -22.68
N GLU A 35 10.41 -34.70 -23.14
CA GLU A 35 8.95 -34.50 -23.14
C GLU A 35 8.23 -35.46 -24.10
N ASP A 36 8.81 -35.72 -25.27
CA ASP A 36 8.21 -36.64 -26.25
C ASP A 36 8.14 -38.06 -25.70
N ALA A 37 9.21 -38.54 -25.06
CA ALA A 37 9.23 -39.85 -24.41
C ALA A 37 8.19 -39.97 -23.28
N LEU A 38 7.91 -38.87 -22.56
CA LEU A 38 6.85 -38.81 -21.55
C LEU A 38 5.46 -38.85 -22.18
N ASN A 39 5.24 -38.13 -23.29
CA ASN A 39 3.97 -38.15 -24.01
C ASN A 39 3.65 -39.55 -24.55
N GLU A 40 4.63 -40.22 -25.15
CA GLU A 40 4.48 -41.61 -25.59
C GLU A 40 4.24 -42.57 -24.41
N ALA A 41 4.88 -42.33 -23.26
CA ALA A 41 4.64 -43.14 -22.07
C ALA A 41 3.18 -43.01 -21.59
N PHE A 42 2.61 -41.81 -21.65
CA PHE A 42 1.19 -41.58 -21.37
C PHE A 42 0.26 -42.28 -22.35
N GLU A 43 0.62 -42.33 -23.63
CA GLU A 43 -0.12 -43.07 -24.65
C GLU A 43 -0.11 -44.59 -24.40
N ARG A 44 1.04 -45.15 -24.02
CA ARG A 44 1.19 -46.59 -23.74
C ARG A 44 0.40 -47.08 -22.54
N ILE A 45 0.13 -46.23 -21.54
CA ILE A 45 -0.60 -46.62 -20.32
C ILE A 45 -2.13 -46.45 -20.44
N ARG A 46 -2.64 -46.15 -21.64
CA ARG A 46 -4.06 -45.87 -21.82
C ARG A 46 -4.94 -47.10 -21.59
N THR A 47 -6.03 -46.91 -20.85
CA THR A 47 -7.08 -47.91 -20.59
C THR A 47 -8.44 -47.23 -20.61
N ASP A 48 -9.52 -47.97 -20.86
CA ASP A 48 -10.88 -47.40 -20.91
C ASP A 48 -11.28 -46.67 -19.61
N THR A 49 -10.87 -47.22 -18.46
CA THR A 49 -11.11 -46.63 -17.15
C THR A 49 -10.35 -45.32 -16.98
N LEU A 50 -9.04 -45.29 -17.27
CA LEU A 50 -8.23 -44.07 -17.17
C LEU A 50 -8.65 -43.03 -18.21
N THR A 51 -9.10 -43.46 -19.38
CA THR A 51 -9.63 -42.59 -20.43
C THR A 51 -10.90 -41.88 -19.98
N THR A 52 -11.82 -42.61 -19.34
CA THR A 52 -13.04 -42.01 -18.76
C THR A 52 -12.71 -41.06 -17.62
N ALA A 53 -11.81 -41.48 -16.69
CA ALA A 53 -11.37 -40.63 -15.59
C ALA A 53 -10.69 -39.35 -16.08
N SER A 54 -9.85 -39.44 -17.12
CA SER A 54 -9.20 -38.29 -17.75
C SER A 54 -10.21 -37.33 -18.40
N ALA A 55 -11.31 -37.84 -18.96
CA ALA A 55 -12.35 -37.00 -19.55
C ALA A 55 -13.05 -36.15 -18.48
N VAL A 56 -13.41 -36.78 -17.34
CA VAL A 56 -14.01 -36.07 -16.20
C VAL A 56 -13.04 -35.03 -15.62
N ALA A 57 -11.77 -35.42 -15.42
CA ALA A 57 -10.75 -34.52 -14.89
C ALA A 57 -10.47 -33.35 -15.84
N SER A 58 -10.42 -33.59 -17.17
CA SER A 58 -10.25 -32.53 -18.17
C SER A 58 -11.45 -31.57 -18.17
N GLY A 59 -12.67 -32.09 -18.01
CA GLY A 59 -13.90 -31.29 -18.00
C GLY A 59 -13.98 -30.23 -16.90
N ALA A 60 -13.24 -30.42 -15.79
CA ALA A 60 -13.11 -29.40 -14.74
C ALA A 60 -12.36 -28.14 -15.21
N GLY A 61 -11.51 -28.26 -16.23
CA GLY A 61 -10.79 -27.14 -16.84
C GLY A 61 -11.51 -26.51 -18.04
N ASP A 62 -12.65 -27.06 -18.48
CA ASP A 62 -13.37 -26.56 -19.65
C ASP A 62 -13.86 -25.12 -19.45
N THR A 63 -13.80 -24.32 -20.51
CA THR A 63 -14.16 -22.89 -20.45
C THR A 63 -15.57 -22.67 -19.90
N SER A 64 -16.56 -23.45 -20.35
CA SER A 64 -17.95 -23.36 -19.88
C SER A 64 -18.07 -23.71 -18.39
N THR A 65 -17.39 -24.78 -17.96
CA THR A 65 -17.33 -25.21 -16.56
C THR A 65 -16.69 -24.13 -15.69
N VAL A 66 -15.52 -23.61 -16.08
CA VAL A 66 -14.79 -22.60 -15.32
C VAL A 66 -15.60 -21.31 -15.21
N VAL A 67 -16.17 -20.82 -16.32
CA VAL A 67 -17.01 -19.61 -16.31
C VAL A 67 -18.24 -19.82 -15.44
N GLY A 68 -18.97 -20.93 -15.61
CA GLY A 68 -20.17 -21.22 -14.83
C GLY A 68 -19.90 -21.31 -13.32
N LEU A 69 -18.85 -22.04 -12.93
CA LEU A 69 -18.45 -22.16 -11.53
C LEU A 69 -17.92 -20.85 -10.95
N THR A 70 -17.19 -20.05 -11.74
CA THR A 70 -16.72 -18.72 -11.29
C THR A 70 -17.89 -17.80 -11.02
N VAL A 71 -18.89 -17.75 -11.92
CA VAL A 71 -20.11 -16.94 -11.73
C VAL A 71 -20.86 -17.41 -10.49
N LEU A 72 -21.08 -18.71 -10.35
CA LEU A 72 -21.79 -19.28 -9.21
C LEU A 72 -21.06 -18.99 -7.88
N ALA A 73 -19.73 -19.13 -7.85
CA ALA A 73 -18.92 -18.80 -6.68
C ALA A 73 -18.96 -17.30 -6.35
N CYS A 74 -18.88 -16.42 -7.35
CA CYS A 74 -19.01 -14.98 -7.16
C CYS A 74 -20.39 -14.60 -6.61
N LEU A 75 -21.47 -15.17 -7.16
CA LEU A 75 -22.83 -14.95 -6.65
C LEU A 75 -22.96 -15.44 -5.20
N ALA A 76 -22.45 -16.63 -4.88
CA ALA A 76 -22.44 -17.13 -3.51
C ALA A 76 -21.66 -16.20 -2.56
N LEU A 77 -20.50 -15.68 -2.99
CA LEU A 77 -19.71 -14.73 -2.20
C LEU A 77 -20.41 -13.38 -2.00
N LEU A 78 -21.28 -12.96 -2.91
CA LEU A 78 -22.05 -11.72 -2.83
C LEU A 78 -23.34 -11.88 -2.02
N VAL A 79 -23.99 -13.05 -2.06
CA VAL A 79 -25.33 -13.26 -1.49
C VAL A 79 -25.31 -13.92 -0.11
N VAL A 80 -24.29 -14.72 0.22
CA VAL A 80 -24.24 -15.46 1.50
C VAL A 80 -23.86 -14.53 2.68
N PRO A 81 -24.71 -14.37 3.71
CA PRO A 81 -24.48 -13.50 4.88
C PRO A 81 -23.29 -13.93 5.77
N PRO A 82 -22.76 -13.07 6.69
CA PRO A 82 -23.35 -11.82 7.22
C PRO A 82 -23.02 -10.51 6.47
N PHE A 83 -22.09 -10.51 5.51
CA PHE A 83 -21.82 -9.35 4.64
C PHE A 83 -21.41 -9.78 3.22
N PRO A 84 -21.84 -9.05 2.17
CA PRO A 84 -21.44 -9.34 0.78
C PRO A 84 -19.93 -9.19 0.62
N ARG A 85 -19.25 -10.28 0.23
CA ARG A 85 -17.78 -10.35 0.14
C ARG A 85 -17.29 -9.91 -1.23
N TRP A 86 -17.63 -8.68 -1.60
CA TRP A 86 -17.36 -8.14 -2.93
C TRP A 86 -15.87 -8.18 -3.31
N ARG A 87 -14.93 -7.97 -2.36
CA ARG A 87 -13.48 -8.09 -2.62
C ARG A 87 -13.05 -9.53 -2.97
N ALA A 88 -13.65 -10.53 -2.33
CA ALA A 88 -13.37 -11.94 -2.61
C ALA A 88 -13.95 -12.36 -3.97
N ALA A 89 -15.15 -11.90 -4.30
CA ALA A 89 -15.75 -12.10 -5.62
C ALA A 89 -14.92 -11.40 -6.72
N LEU A 90 -14.49 -10.16 -6.49
CA LEU A 90 -13.64 -9.40 -7.40
C LEU A 90 -12.28 -10.06 -7.61
N PHE A 91 -11.66 -10.58 -6.55
CA PHE A 91 -10.41 -11.35 -6.63
C PHE A 91 -10.54 -12.56 -7.54
N LEU A 92 -11.60 -13.37 -7.35
CA LEU A 92 -11.82 -14.58 -8.14
C LEU A 92 -12.11 -14.24 -9.61
N ALA A 93 -13.03 -13.30 -9.85
CA ALA A 93 -13.43 -12.89 -11.20
C ALA A 93 -12.27 -12.26 -11.98
N LEU A 94 -11.53 -11.33 -11.37
CA LEU A 94 -10.38 -10.71 -12.04
C LEU A 94 -9.21 -11.69 -12.23
N GLY A 95 -9.02 -12.65 -11.32
CA GLY A 95 -7.99 -13.68 -11.45
C GLY A 95 -8.21 -14.57 -12.68
N VAL A 96 -9.45 -15.06 -12.85
CA VAL A 96 -9.83 -15.88 -14.03
C VAL A 96 -9.77 -15.05 -15.31
N TRP A 97 -10.24 -13.80 -15.28
CA TRP A 97 -10.20 -12.90 -16.43
C TRP A 97 -8.75 -12.60 -16.86
N LEU A 98 -7.87 -12.23 -15.92
CA LEU A 98 -6.48 -11.91 -16.20
C LEU A 98 -5.74 -13.11 -16.79
N GLN A 99 -5.94 -14.30 -16.20
CA GLN A 99 -5.37 -15.54 -16.74
C GLN A 99 -5.78 -15.78 -18.19
N SER A 100 -7.07 -15.59 -18.50
CA SER A 100 -7.62 -15.81 -19.85
C SER A 100 -7.05 -14.81 -20.86
N VAL A 101 -6.96 -13.53 -20.50
CA VAL A 101 -6.36 -12.49 -21.35
C VAL A 101 -4.90 -12.80 -21.65
N VAL A 102 -4.11 -13.15 -20.62
CA VAL A 102 -2.69 -13.48 -20.79
C VAL A 102 -2.54 -14.74 -21.65
N PHE A 103 -3.38 -15.76 -21.44
CA PHE A 103 -3.40 -16.97 -22.28
C PHE A 103 -3.61 -16.65 -23.78
N LEU A 104 -4.57 -15.79 -24.10
CA LEU A 104 -4.83 -15.38 -25.49
C LEU A 104 -3.64 -14.65 -26.10
N VAL A 105 -2.97 -13.77 -25.34
CA VAL A 105 -1.76 -13.09 -25.83
C VAL A 105 -0.64 -14.09 -26.11
N ILE A 106 -0.44 -15.08 -25.23
CA ILE A 106 0.63 -16.08 -25.39
C ILE A 106 0.37 -16.99 -26.59
N THR A 107 -0.87 -17.45 -26.78
CA THR A 107 -1.19 -18.40 -27.85
C THR A 107 -1.01 -17.80 -29.24
N GLU A 108 -1.13 -16.48 -29.38
CA GLU A 108 -0.82 -15.73 -30.60
C GLU A 108 0.69 -15.44 -30.77
N SER A 109 1.44 -15.42 -29.67
CA SER A 109 2.85 -15.00 -29.68
C SER A 109 3.85 -16.16 -29.77
N VAL A 110 3.45 -17.35 -29.32
CA VAL A 110 4.32 -18.53 -29.23
C VAL A 110 3.71 -19.63 -30.07
N ASP A 111 4.33 -19.93 -31.21
CA ASP A 111 3.92 -21.06 -32.05
C ASP A 111 4.60 -22.34 -31.55
N ARG A 112 3.82 -23.22 -30.93
CA ARG A 112 4.28 -24.52 -30.44
C ARG A 112 3.35 -25.62 -30.93
N MET A 113 3.92 -26.57 -31.66
CA MET A 113 3.24 -27.79 -32.09
C MET A 113 2.85 -28.67 -30.90
N ARG A 114 1.67 -29.28 -31.00
CA ARG A 114 1.19 -30.27 -30.02
C ARG A 114 2.01 -31.58 -30.10
N PRO A 115 1.98 -32.42 -29.07
CA PRO A 115 2.62 -33.73 -29.09
C PRO A 115 2.21 -34.60 -30.29
N ASP A 116 3.15 -35.34 -30.86
CA ASP A 116 2.93 -36.26 -31.98
C ASP A 116 2.52 -37.66 -31.49
N VAL A 117 1.35 -37.72 -30.87
CA VAL A 117 0.73 -38.96 -30.35
C VAL A 117 -0.76 -39.00 -30.74
N GLU A 118 -1.42 -40.15 -30.64
CA GLU A 118 -2.86 -40.23 -30.87
C GLU A 118 -3.59 -39.34 -29.85
N ARG A 119 -4.45 -38.43 -30.33
CA ARG A 119 -5.16 -37.43 -29.51
C ARG A 119 -6.59 -37.89 -29.26
N LEU A 120 -7.01 -37.84 -27.99
CA LEU A 120 -8.35 -38.24 -27.58
C LEU A 120 -9.40 -37.12 -27.73
N ASP A 121 -8.97 -35.88 -28.00
CA ASP A 121 -9.83 -34.71 -28.22
C ASP A 121 -9.54 -34.03 -29.56
N ALA A 122 -10.55 -33.35 -30.12
CA ALA A 122 -10.35 -32.46 -31.26
C ALA A 122 -9.40 -31.30 -30.87
N SER A 123 -8.45 -31.00 -31.75
CA SER A 123 -7.49 -29.93 -31.51
C SER A 123 -8.00 -28.58 -32.03
N PRO A 124 -8.17 -27.57 -31.18
CA PRO A 124 -8.43 -26.21 -31.66
C PRO A 124 -7.22 -25.66 -32.43
N PRO A 125 -7.41 -24.67 -33.33
CA PRO A 125 -6.36 -24.09 -34.18
C PRO A 125 -5.45 -23.12 -33.41
N THR A 126 -5.11 -23.47 -32.16
CA THR A 126 -4.32 -22.64 -31.23
C THR A 126 -3.06 -23.39 -30.79
N SER A 127 -2.03 -22.61 -30.43
CA SER A 127 -0.74 -23.12 -29.96
C SER A 127 -0.89 -24.08 -28.76
N SER A 128 0.02 -25.04 -28.64
CA SER A 128 0.08 -25.95 -27.50
C SER A 128 0.44 -25.22 -26.19
N TYR A 129 1.22 -24.13 -26.26
CA TYR A 129 1.70 -23.40 -25.09
C TYR A 129 0.90 -22.09 -24.88
N THR A 130 0.45 -21.76 -23.65
CA THR A 130 0.33 -22.61 -22.45
C THR A 130 -0.94 -23.45 -22.48
N SER A 131 -1.09 -24.45 -21.61
CA SER A 131 -2.37 -25.14 -21.46
C SER A 131 -3.47 -24.24 -20.87
N GLY A 132 -4.45 -23.84 -21.69
CA GLY A 132 -5.57 -22.99 -21.28
C GLY A 132 -6.46 -23.63 -20.21
N HIS A 133 -6.81 -24.91 -20.36
CA HIS A 133 -7.61 -25.66 -19.37
C HIS A 133 -6.94 -25.71 -18.00
N THR A 134 -5.65 -26.03 -17.96
CA THR A 134 -4.88 -26.05 -16.71
C THR A 134 -4.77 -24.65 -16.10
N GLY A 135 -4.54 -23.61 -16.90
CA GLY A 135 -4.48 -22.23 -16.41
C GLY A 135 -5.79 -21.74 -15.83
N ALA A 136 -6.90 -21.97 -16.53
CA ALA A 136 -8.25 -21.59 -16.11
C ALA A 136 -8.67 -22.33 -14.83
N ALA A 137 -8.41 -23.66 -14.78
CA ALA A 137 -8.62 -24.46 -13.57
C ALA A 137 -7.78 -23.93 -12.39
N THR A 138 -6.52 -23.55 -12.63
CA THR A 138 -5.66 -22.97 -11.58
C THR A 138 -6.24 -21.67 -11.05
N ALA A 139 -6.62 -20.74 -11.93
CA ALA A 139 -7.19 -19.46 -11.53
C ALA A 139 -8.49 -19.63 -10.70
N LEU A 140 -9.36 -20.56 -11.08
CA LEU A 140 -10.60 -20.84 -10.34
C LEU A 140 -10.32 -21.58 -9.02
N TYR A 141 -9.80 -22.81 -9.09
CA TYR A 141 -9.76 -23.70 -7.93
C TYR A 141 -8.69 -23.29 -6.92
N ALA A 142 -7.52 -22.83 -7.37
CA ALA A 142 -6.53 -22.26 -6.44
C ALA A 142 -6.99 -20.91 -5.89
N GLY A 143 -7.72 -20.11 -6.66
CA GLY A 143 -8.37 -18.88 -6.18
C GLY A 143 -9.36 -19.17 -5.05
N LEU A 144 -10.22 -20.17 -5.22
CA LEU A 144 -11.12 -20.65 -4.17
C LEU A 144 -10.36 -21.21 -2.96
N ALA A 145 -9.28 -21.96 -3.19
CA ALA A 145 -8.44 -22.48 -2.11
C ALA A 145 -7.84 -21.35 -1.27
N VAL A 146 -7.34 -20.28 -1.90
CA VAL A 146 -6.85 -19.08 -1.20
C VAL A 146 -7.95 -18.46 -0.33
N LEU A 147 -9.18 -18.36 -0.85
CA LEU A 147 -10.32 -17.81 -0.10
C LEU A 147 -10.77 -18.70 1.07
N VAL A 148 -10.68 -20.02 0.94
CA VAL A 148 -11.00 -20.98 2.01
C VAL A 148 -9.91 -21.00 3.07
N LEU A 149 -8.65 -21.18 2.67
CA LEU A 149 -7.50 -21.35 3.56
C LEU A 149 -7.17 -20.07 4.34
N SER A 150 -7.46 -18.90 3.77
CA SER A 150 -7.30 -17.61 4.48
C SER A 150 -8.31 -17.42 5.61
N ARG A 151 -9.44 -18.15 5.62
CA ARG A 151 -10.53 -17.93 6.58
C ARG A 151 -10.81 -19.09 7.51
N VAL A 152 -10.73 -20.33 7.03
CA VAL A 152 -11.14 -21.50 7.80
C VAL A 152 -9.93 -22.11 8.51
N ARG A 153 -9.91 -22.04 9.84
CA ARG A 153 -8.81 -22.57 10.65
C ARG A 153 -8.95 -24.03 11.07
N ASN A 154 -10.12 -24.65 10.86
CA ASN A 154 -10.39 -26.04 11.24
C ASN A 154 -9.78 -27.06 10.26
N ARG A 155 -9.59 -28.31 10.72
CA ARG A 155 -8.94 -29.38 9.93
C ARG A 155 -9.67 -29.69 8.61
N TRP A 156 -11.00 -29.60 8.63
CA TRP A 156 -11.85 -29.91 7.48
C TRP A 156 -11.77 -28.84 6.39
N GLY A 157 -11.71 -27.57 6.76
CA GLY A 157 -11.51 -26.47 5.82
C GLY A 157 -10.12 -26.47 5.21
N ARG A 158 -9.09 -26.86 5.97
CA ARG A 158 -7.74 -27.08 5.41
C ARG A 158 -7.71 -28.26 4.44
N ALA A 159 -8.35 -29.37 4.79
CA ALA A 159 -8.48 -30.51 3.90
C ALA A 159 -9.25 -30.16 2.61
N PHE A 160 -10.34 -29.39 2.72
CA PHE A 160 -11.10 -28.91 1.56
C PHE A 160 -10.29 -27.95 0.68
N GLY A 161 -9.57 -27.01 1.28
CA GLY A 161 -8.66 -26.12 0.54
C GLY A 161 -7.53 -26.88 -0.16
N ALA A 162 -6.97 -27.92 0.49
CA ALA A 162 -5.99 -28.80 -0.14
C ALA A 162 -6.57 -29.61 -1.31
N LEU A 163 -7.81 -30.09 -1.18
CA LEU A 163 -8.52 -30.78 -2.26
C LEU A 163 -8.72 -29.87 -3.48
N LEU A 164 -9.06 -28.59 -3.26
CA LEU A 164 -9.19 -27.61 -4.35
C LEU A 164 -7.86 -27.40 -5.10
N LEU A 165 -6.71 -27.43 -4.40
CA LEU A 165 -5.39 -27.32 -5.02
C LEU A 165 -4.99 -28.58 -5.82
N LEU A 166 -5.62 -29.72 -5.56
CA LEU A 166 -5.38 -30.95 -6.31
C LEU A 166 -6.04 -30.92 -7.71
N ILE A 167 -7.16 -30.22 -7.86
CA ILE A 167 -7.95 -30.21 -9.10
C ILE A 167 -7.13 -29.71 -10.31
N PRO A 168 -6.41 -28.57 -10.27
CA PRO A 168 -5.60 -28.11 -11.40
C PRO A 168 -4.49 -29.10 -11.81
N LEU A 169 -3.95 -29.85 -10.84
CA LEU A 169 -2.94 -30.89 -11.10
C LEU A 169 -3.57 -32.09 -11.82
N LEU A 170 -4.77 -32.51 -11.41
CA LEU A 170 -5.53 -33.57 -12.08
C LEU A 170 -5.93 -33.16 -13.50
N VAL A 171 -6.36 -31.91 -13.69
CA VAL A 171 -6.63 -31.34 -15.02
C VAL A 171 -5.36 -31.41 -15.87
N GLY A 172 -4.23 -30.94 -15.35
CA GLY A 172 -2.94 -31.01 -16.04
C GLY A 172 -2.55 -32.42 -16.46
N LEU A 173 -2.63 -33.39 -15.53
CA LEU A 173 -2.34 -34.78 -15.80
C LEU A 173 -3.27 -35.38 -16.87
N ALA A 174 -4.56 -35.04 -16.83
CA ALA A 174 -5.52 -35.45 -17.85
C ALA A 174 -5.17 -34.87 -19.23
N ARG A 175 -4.69 -33.62 -19.31
CA ARG A 175 -4.26 -33.02 -20.59
C ARG A 175 -3.02 -33.71 -21.17
N LEU A 176 -2.09 -34.18 -20.34
CA LEU A 176 -0.95 -35.00 -20.78
C LEU A 176 -1.41 -36.38 -21.25
N TYR A 177 -2.22 -37.07 -20.43
CA TYR A 177 -2.74 -38.41 -20.75
C TYR A 177 -3.50 -38.44 -22.08
N ARG A 178 -4.29 -37.40 -22.36
CA ARG A 178 -5.07 -37.25 -23.61
C ARG A 178 -4.25 -36.81 -24.82
N GLY A 179 -2.94 -36.61 -24.67
CA GLY A 179 -2.01 -36.24 -25.74
C GLY A 179 -2.15 -34.80 -26.21
N MET A 180 -2.75 -33.92 -25.40
CA MET A 180 -3.14 -32.58 -25.86
C MET A 180 -2.06 -31.52 -25.69
N HIS A 181 -1.11 -31.75 -24.79
CA HIS A 181 -0.12 -30.78 -24.35
C HIS A 181 1.16 -31.49 -23.89
N HIS A 182 2.29 -30.81 -24.00
CA HIS A 182 3.56 -31.23 -23.39
C HIS A 182 3.58 -30.93 -21.88
N PRO A 183 4.41 -31.61 -21.07
CA PRO A 183 4.58 -31.31 -19.64
C PRO A 183 4.82 -29.83 -19.34
N SER A 184 5.68 -29.17 -20.10
CA SER A 184 5.97 -27.73 -19.95
C SER A 184 4.79 -26.82 -20.33
N ASP A 185 3.87 -27.25 -21.19
CA ASP A 185 2.63 -26.50 -21.48
C ASP A 185 1.71 -26.47 -20.25
N VAL A 186 1.62 -27.60 -19.54
CA VAL A 186 0.85 -27.74 -18.30
C VAL A 186 1.48 -26.89 -17.19
N VAL A 187 2.81 -26.94 -17.03
CA VAL A 187 3.53 -26.08 -16.08
C VAL A 187 3.32 -24.60 -16.42
N GLY A 188 3.40 -24.22 -17.70
CA GLY A 188 3.10 -22.86 -18.15
C GLY A 188 1.66 -22.43 -17.81
N GLY A 189 0.70 -23.34 -17.94
CA GLY A 189 -0.70 -23.11 -17.53
C GLY A 189 -0.83 -22.86 -16.02
N LEU A 190 -0.25 -23.74 -15.19
CA LEU A 190 -0.23 -23.59 -13.73
C LEU A 190 0.41 -22.26 -13.31
N LEU A 191 1.56 -21.91 -13.91
CA LEU A 191 2.26 -20.65 -13.63
C LEU A 191 1.42 -19.44 -14.02
N ASN A 192 0.82 -19.44 -15.21
CA ASN A 192 -0.03 -18.34 -15.68
C ASN A 192 -1.22 -18.12 -14.73
N GLY A 193 -1.91 -19.18 -14.31
CA GLY A 193 -3.01 -19.09 -13.35
C GLY A 193 -2.55 -18.59 -11.97
N ALA A 194 -1.44 -19.14 -11.44
CA ALA A 194 -0.90 -18.75 -10.14
C ALA A 194 -0.43 -17.28 -10.10
N LEU A 195 0.25 -16.81 -11.16
CA LEU A 195 0.69 -15.43 -11.28
C LEU A 195 -0.49 -14.46 -11.41
N SER A 196 -1.53 -14.84 -12.18
CA SER A 196 -2.75 -14.04 -12.27
C SER A 196 -3.39 -13.84 -10.90
N LEU A 197 -3.49 -14.91 -10.10
CA LEU A 197 -3.98 -14.83 -8.73
C LEU A 197 -3.06 -14.02 -7.83
N PHE A 198 -1.74 -14.12 -7.96
CA PHE A 198 -0.80 -13.32 -7.20
C PHE A 198 -0.95 -11.82 -7.50
N VAL A 199 -1.00 -11.44 -8.78
CA VAL A 199 -1.16 -10.05 -9.24
C VAL A 199 -2.47 -9.46 -8.76
N VAL A 200 -3.58 -10.19 -8.92
CA VAL A 200 -4.90 -9.73 -8.47
C VAL A 200 -4.99 -9.73 -6.95
N GLY A 201 -4.48 -10.76 -6.26
CA GLY A 201 -4.47 -10.86 -4.81
C GLY A 201 -3.71 -9.69 -4.15
N ARG A 202 -2.54 -9.34 -4.70
CA ARG A 202 -1.76 -8.17 -4.28
C ARG A 202 -2.47 -6.84 -4.47
N ALA A 203 -3.43 -6.77 -5.38
CA ALA A 203 -4.16 -5.53 -5.68
C ALA A 203 -5.52 -5.45 -4.97
N VAL A 204 -6.17 -6.59 -4.75
CA VAL A 204 -7.55 -6.67 -4.26
C VAL A 204 -7.61 -7.11 -2.79
N LEU A 205 -6.67 -7.95 -2.33
CA LEU A 205 -6.65 -8.51 -0.97
C LEU A 205 -5.56 -7.89 -0.06
N ALA A 206 -4.65 -7.08 -0.59
CA ALA A 206 -3.48 -6.56 0.15
C ALA A 206 -3.78 -5.45 1.17
N ASP A 207 -5.03 -5.08 1.40
CA ASP A 207 -5.36 -4.14 2.48
C ASP A 207 -5.41 -4.82 3.87
N ASP A 208 -5.35 -6.17 3.95
CA ASP A 208 -5.55 -6.90 5.22
C ASP A 208 -4.32 -7.70 5.71
N ALA A 209 -3.15 -7.61 5.05
CA ALA A 209 -2.04 -8.54 5.30
C ALA A 209 -0.73 -7.86 5.75
N TRP A 210 -0.80 -7.05 6.80
CA TRP A 210 0.28 -6.98 7.81
C TRP A 210 -0.32 -6.46 9.15
N ALA A 211 -0.96 -7.37 9.87
CA ALA A 211 -1.15 -7.23 11.30
C ALA A 211 -0.80 -8.59 11.88
N ALA A 212 0.45 -8.75 12.33
CA ALA A 212 0.87 -9.95 13.01
C ALA A 212 -0.03 -10.13 14.24
N ARG A 213 -0.75 -11.26 14.32
CA ARG A 213 -1.40 -11.66 15.58
C ARG A 213 -0.31 -11.92 16.61
N PRO A 214 -0.33 -11.30 17.80
CA PRO A 214 0.59 -11.68 18.86
C PRO A 214 0.37 -13.15 19.28
N PRO A 215 1.42 -13.83 19.75
CA PRO A 215 1.34 -15.23 20.17
C PRO A 215 0.39 -15.38 21.37
N ALA A 216 -0.20 -16.57 21.50
CA ALA A 216 -1.36 -16.85 22.35
C ALA A 216 -1.10 -16.73 23.87
N ASP A 217 0.17 -16.57 24.26
CA ASP A 217 0.67 -16.44 25.63
C ASP A 217 1.13 -14.99 25.96
N ALA A 218 1.07 -14.07 24.99
CA ALA A 218 1.49 -12.68 25.18
C ALA A 218 0.67 -11.93 26.26
N VAL A 219 -0.58 -12.34 26.48
CA VAL A 219 -1.45 -11.77 27.52
C VAL A 219 -0.99 -12.21 28.90
N ASP A 220 -0.59 -13.47 29.08
CA ASP A 220 -0.18 -13.99 30.37
C ASP A 220 1.18 -13.43 30.80
N ILE A 221 2.09 -13.24 29.84
CA ILE A 221 3.39 -12.58 30.06
C ILE A 221 3.19 -11.08 30.37
N ALA A 222 2.24 -10.41 29.70
CA ALA A 222 1.93 -9.00 29.93
C ALA A 222 1.21 -8.76 31.27
N VAL A 223 0.36 -9.70 31.72
CA VAL A 223 -0.32 -9.64 33.01
C VAL A 223 0.68 -9.82 34.16
N ALA A 224 1.61 -10.77 34.05
CA ALA A 224 2.68 -10.95 35.05
C ALA A 224 3.63 -9.73 35.13
N ALA A 225 3.87 -9.05 34.02
CA ALA A 225 4.64 -7.80 33.98
C ALA A 225 3.85 -6.57 34.48
N ALA A 226 2.52 -6.57 34.36
CA ALA A 226 1.65 -5.48 34.79
C ALA A 226 1.44 -5.45 36.32
N GLU A 227 1.49 -6.61 36.98
CA GLU A 227 1.30 -6.73 38.44
C GLU A 227 2.49 -6.21 39.27
N SER A 228 3.63 -5.86 38.64
CA SER A 228 4.86 -5.45 39.33
C SER A 228 5.24 -3.96 39.17
N ARG A 229 4.37 -3.11 38.60
CA ARG A 229 4.64 -1.67 38.46
C ARG A 229 3.76 -0.80 39.37
N PRO A 230 4.32 0.11 40.19
CA PRO A 230 3.54 1.14 40.86
C PRO A 230 2.94 2.08 39.80
N GLY A 231 1.62 2.16 39.71
CA GLY A 231 0.92 2.91 38.65
C GLY A 231 1.05 4.44 38.76
N PRO A 232 1.12 5.18 37.64
CA PRO A 232 1.08 6.63 37.64
C PRO A 232 -0.34 7.16 37.92
N ARG A 233 -0.43 8.35 38.54
CA ARG A 233 -1.68 9.07 38.83
C ARG A 233 -2.57 9.19 37.58
N ARG A 234 -3.87 8.96 37.73
CA ARG A 234 -4.88 9.06 36.65
C ARG A 234 -4.89 10.47 36.06
N GLU A 235 -4.38 10.61 34.84
CA GLU A 235 -4.44 11.86 34.09
C GLU A 235 -5.84 12.08 33.51
N SER A 236 -6.33 13.32 33.58
CA SER A 236 -7.55 13.76 32.93
C SER A 236 -7.39 13.71 31.41
N ALA A 237 -8.41 13.20 30.71
CA ALA A 237 -8.42 13.08 29.26
C ALA A 237 -9.56 13.93 28.66
N VAL A 238 -9.33 14.47 27.47
CA VAL A 238 -10.34 15.18 26.65
C VAL A 238 -10.33 14.61 25.24
N VAL A 239 -11.49 14.39 24.64
CA VAL A 239 -11.63 13.94 23.25
C VAL A 239 -12.11 15.11 22.41
N ILE A 240 -11.35 15.45 21.37
CA ILE A 240 -11.71 16.43 20.34
C ILE A 240 -12.18 15.66 19.12
N VAL A 241 -13.41 15.91 18.69
CA VAL A 241 -14.07 15.16 17.60
C VAL A 241 -14.45 16.09 16.48
N ASN A 242 -14.06 15.75 15.26
CA ASN A 242 -14.62 16.37 14.07
C ASN A 242 -15.96 15.69 13.71
N PRO A 243 -17.11 16.38 13.86
CA PRO A 243 -18.42 15.79 13.65
C PRO A 243 -18.72 15.44 12.18
N THR A 244 -18.03 16.07 11.23
CA THR A 244 -18.28 15.85 9.79
C THR A 244 -17.78 14.50 9.28
N VAL A 245 -16.81 13.91 9.97
CA VAL A 245 -16.16 12.64 9.60
C VAL A 245 -16.33 11.55 10.67
N THR A 246 -17.09 11.83 11.73
CA THR A 246 -17.24 10.92 12.87
C THR A 246 -18.71 10.74 13.25
N ASP A 247 -19.23 9.54 13.02
CA ASP A 247 -20.60 9.17 13.38
C ASP A 247 -20.78 8.82 14.87
N THR A 248 -22.04 8.73 15.31
CA THR A 248 -22.39 8.41 16.71
C THR A 248 -21.85 7.05 17.13
N ALA A 249 -21.92 6.05 16.25
CA ALA A 249 -21.45 4.69 16.53
C ALA A 249 -19.94 4.66 16.82
N THR A 250 -19.14 5.41 16.06
CA THR A 250 -17.70 5.55 16.31
C THR A 250 -17.46 6.20 17.66
N ARG A 251 -18.15 7.29 17.98
CA ARG A 251 -18.00 7.97 19.28
C ARG A 251 -18.31 7.06 20.46
N ASP A 252 -19.35 6.25 20.36
CA ASP A 252 -19.73 5.29 21.42
C ASP A 252 -18.69 4.18 21.58
N ARG A 253 -18.10 3.70 20.48
CA ARG A 253 -16.94 2.78 20.55
C ARG A 253 -15.75 3.43 21.24
N LEU A 254 -15.43 4.69 20.93
CA LEU A 254 -14.33 5.41 21.59
C LEU A 254 -14.58 5.58 23.09
N ARG A 255 -15.82 5.93 23.50
CA ARG A 255 -16.21 6.01 24.91
C ARG A 255 -15.99 4.68 25.64
N LEU A 256 -16.37 3.58 25.01
CA LEU A 256 -16.21 2.25 25.57
C LEU A 256 -14.72 1.89 25.75
N VAL A 257 -13.88 2.19 24.77
CA VAL A 257 -12.43 1.98 24.86
C VAL A 257 -11.82 2.83 25.98
N LEU A 258 -12.17 4.11 26.10
CA LEU A 258 -11.70 4.99 27.17
C LEU A 258 -12.12 4.48 28.55
N ALA A 259 -13.38 4.08 28.70
CA ALA A 259 -13.90 3.56 29.96
C ALA A 259 -13.21 2.25 30.38
N GLN A 260 -12.95 1.34 29.43
CA GLN A 260 -12.19 0.11 29.67
C GLN A 260 -10.75 0.37 30.13
N ARG A 261 -10.17 1.50 29.74
CA ARG A 261 -8.82 1.93 30.14
C ARG A 261 -8.81 2.84 31.37
N GLY A 262 -9.95 2.99 32.05
CA GLY A 262 -10.05 3.73 33.30
C GLY A 262 -10.23 5.25 33.14
N HIS A 263 -10.36 5.74 31.90
CA HIS A 263 -10.75 7.12 31.61
C HIS A 263 -12.28 7.19 31.60
N LYS A 264 -12.88 7.45 32.77
CA LYS A 264 -14.31 7.67 32.95
C LYS A 264 -14.64 9.16 32.85
N ASP A 265 -15.87 9.48 32.43
CA ASP A 265 -16.39 10.85 32.35
C ASP A 265 -15.56 11.80 31.46
N VAL A 266 -14.97 11.26 30.39
CA VAL A 266 -14.17 12.01 29.41
C VAL A 266 -15.08 12.93 28.60
N ALA A 267 -14.74 14.22 28.56
CA ALA A 267 -15.45 15.20 27.75
C ALA A 267 -15.19 14.96 26.26
N PHE A 268 -16.27 14.96 25.46
CA PHE A 268 -16.23 14.95 24.00
C PHE A 268 -16.57 16.35 23.52
N VAL A 269 -15.58 17.06 22.99
CA VAL A 269 -15.70 18.43 22.49
C VAL A 269 -15.66 18.38 20.97
N GLU A 270 -16.68 18.95 20.33
CA GLU A 270 -16.73 18.99 18.87
C GLU A 270 -15.89 20.15 18.31
N THR A 271 -15.24 19.90 17.17
CA THR A 271 -14.65 20.97 16.36
C THR A 271 -15.75 21.76 15.65
N THR A 272 -15.40 22.94 15.15
CA THR A 272 -16.30 23.77 14.34
C THR A 272 -15.68 24.06 12.98
N GLU A 273 -16.45 24.63 12.06
CA GLU A 273 -15.91 25.08 10.76
C GLU A 273 -14.83 26.17 10.92
N ARG A 274 -14.91 26.99 11.96
CA ARG A 274 -13.96 28.09 12.23
C ARG A 274 -12.74 27.65 13.04
N ASP A 275 -12.84 26.52 13.74
CA ASP A 275 -11.79 25.98 14.59
C ASP A 275 -11.81 24.47 14.50
N THR A 276 -10.84 23.93 13.75
CA THR A 276 -10.73 22.52 13.42
C THR A 276 -10.14 21.67 14.56
N GLY A 277 -9.93 22.24 15.75
CA GLY A 277 -9.48 21.52 16.95
C GLY A 277 -8.43 22.25 17.79
N GLY A 278 -7.89 23.37 17.32
CA GLY A 278 -6.77 24.06 17.97
C GLY A 278 -7.20 24.79 19.24
N GLY A 279 -8.34 25.49 19.21
CA GLY A 279 -8.88 26.15 20.40
C GLY A 279 -9.35 25.15 21.44
N GLN A 280 -10.03 24.07 21.02
CA GLN A 280 -10.46 23.00 21.93
C GLN A 280 -9.26 22.30 22.59
N ALA A 281 -8.16 22.08 21.86
CA ALA A 281 -6.93 21.53 22.41
C ALA A 281 -6.28 22.50 23.41
N SER A 282 -6.23 23.79 23.07
CA SER A 282 -5.72 24.83 23.96
C SER A 282 -6.54 24.95 25.25
N ASP A 283 -7.87 24.83 25.15
CA ASP A 283 -8.79 24.78 26.31
C ASP A 283 -8.53 23.53 27.17
N ALA A 284 -8.32 22.36 26.54
CA ALA A 284 -7.99 21.13 27.26
C ALA A 284 -6.66 21.23 28.01
N VAL A 285 -5.63 21.80 27.40
CA VAL A 285 -4.33 22.07 28.04
C VAL A 285 -4.50 23.03 29.21
N ARG A 286 -5.23 24.15 29.04
CA ARG A 286 -5.53 25.10 30.13
C ARG A 286 -6.35 24.47 31.25
N GLY A 287 -7.22 23.51 30.92
CA GLY A 287 -7.98 22.70 31.86
C GLY A 287 -7.15 21.62 32.58
N GLY A 288 -5.85 21.50 32.29
CA GLY A 288 -4.95 20.54 32.93
C GLY A 288 -5.10 19.11 32.41
N ALA A 289 -5.59 18.91 31.19
CA ALA A 289 -5.61 17.59 30.56
C ALA A 289 -4.19 17.03 30.41
N GLY A 290 -3.97 15.79 30.82
CA GLY A 290 -2.72 15.05 30.56
C GLY A 290 -2.74 14.28 29.24
N LEU A 291 -3.94 14.04 28.70
CA LEU A 291 -4.19 13.36 27.45
C LEU A 291 -5.24 14.09 26.61
N VAL A 292 -4.93 14.34 25.34
CA VAL A 292 -5.88 14.79 24.34
C VAL A 292 -6.02 13.72 23.27
N VAL A 293 -7.25 13.29 22.99
CA VAL A 293 -7.59 12.33 21.94
C VAL A 293 -8.16 13.12 20.76
N ALA A 294 -7.49 13.12 19.62
CA ALA A 294 -7.98 13.81 18.41
C ALA A 294 -8.59 12.80 17.43
N CYS A 295 -9.91 12.84 17.24
CA CYS A 295 -10.61 12.09 16.20
C CYS A 295 -11.02 13.00 15.06
N GLY A 296 -10.35 12.83 13.92
CA GLY A 296 -10.58 13.61 12.72
C GLY A 296 -9.68 13.20 11.57
N GLY A 297 -9.67 14.01 10.52
CA GLY A 297 -8.69 13.92 9.43
C GLY A 297 -7.44 14.75 9.70
N ASP A 298 -6.55 14.84 8.70
CA ASP A 298 -5.23 15.46 8.85
C ASP A 298 -5.30 16.92 9.34
N GLY A 299 -6.26 17.72 8.86
CA GLY A 299 -6.44 19.10 9.33
C GLY A 299 -6.82 19.22 10.82
N THR A 300 -7.64 18.30 11.34
CA THR A 300 -7.96 18.23 12.78
C THR A 300 -6.74 17.79 13.58
N ILE A 301 -6.03 16.77 13.09
CA ILE A 301 -4.80 16.28 13.75
C ILE A 301 -3.73 17.37 13.78
N ARG A 302 -3.52 18.10 12.69
CA ARG A 302 -2.59 19.24 12.62
C ARG A 302 -2.95 20.33 13.62
N ALA A 303 -4.21 20.77 13.62
CA ALA A 303 -4.64 21.86 14.51
C ALA A 303 -4.47 21.49 16.00
N VAL A 304 -4.79 20.24 16.36
CA VAL A 304 -4.55 19.74 17.72
C VAL A 304 -3.05 19.63 17.99
N ALA A 305 -2.25 19.08 17.07
CA ALA A 305 -0.80 18.94 17.24
C ALA A 305 -0.09 20.30 17.41
N ASP A 306 -0.51 21.32 16.65
CA ASP A 306 -0.01 22.69 16.75
C ASP A 306 -0.26 23.28 18.15
N ALA A 307 -1.47 23.08 18.68
CA ALA A 307 -1.83 23.55 20.03
C ALA A 307 -1.14 22.77 21.16
N LEU A 308 -0.78 21.50 20.93
CA LEU A 308 -0.09 20.66 21.91
C LEU A 308 1.45 20.79 21.84
N ALA A 309 1.99 21.42 20.80
CA ALA A 309 3.42 21.55 20.59
C ALA A 309 4.13 22.20 21.80
N GLY A 310 5.09 21.49 22.39
CA GLY A 310 5.87 21.94 23.54
C GLY A 310 5.14 21.91 24.88
N THR A 311 3.87 21.50 24.93
CA THR A 311 3.07 21.47 26.18
C THR A 311 3.37 20.24 27.05
N GLY A 312 3.90 19.18 26.44
CA GLY A 312 4.12 17.87 27.09
C GLY A 312 2.85 17.01 27.25
N VAL A 313 1.67 17.56 26.97
CA VAL A 313 0.39 16.82 26.97
C VAL A 313 0.41 15.79 25.85
N ALA A 314 0.01 14.56 26.17
CA ALA A 314 0.04 13.47 25.22
C ALA A 314 -1.11 13.55 24.21
N LEU A 315 -0.82 13.30 22.94
CA LEU A 315 -1.79 13.16 21.86
C LEU A 315 -2.06 11.68 21.57
N ALA A 316 -3.32 11.26 21.60
CA ALA A 316 -3.76 10.02 20.96
C ALA A 316 -4.42 10.34 19.62
N VAL A 317 -3.84 9.81 18.53
CA VAL A 317 -4.33 10.02 17.16
C VAL A 317 -5.41 8.98 16.85
N VAL A 318 -6.61 9.44 16.51
CA VAL A 318 -7.73 8.59 16.11
C VAL A 318 -8.09 8.91 14.65
N PRO A 319 -7.76 8.02 13.70
CA PRO A 319 -7.90 8.28 12.27
C PRO A 319 -9.37 8.19 11.84
N CYS A 320 -10.03 9.34 11.72
CA CYS A 320 -11.44 9.43 11.31
C CYS A 320 -11.58 10.03 9.89
N GLY A 321 -10.50 10.54 9.29
CA GLY A 321 -10.50 11.17 7.95
C GLY A 321 -10.11 10.23 6.80
N THR A 322 -9.99 10.81 5.61
CA THR A 322 -9.61 10.06 4.39
C THR A 322 -8.09 9.87 4.29
N GLY A 323 -7.33 10.92 4.62
CA GLY A 323 -5.86 10.98 4.59
C GLY A 323 -5.18 10.11 5.63
N ASN A 324 -5.29 10.56 6.88
CA ASN A 324 -4.72 9.93 8.07
C ASN A 324 -3.20 9.72 7.91
N LEU A 325 -2.51 10.71 7.36
CA LEU A 325 -1.09 10.65 7.02
C LEU A 325 -0.23 10.38 8.25
N LEU A 326 -0.49 11.11 9.34
CA LEU A 326 0.24 10.90 10.60
C LEU A 326 -0.02 9.51 11.16
N ALA A 327 -1.29 9.07 11.25
CA ALA A 327 -1.62 7.73 11.75
C ALA A 327 -0.96 6.61 10.93
N ARG A 328 -0.94 6.74 9.60
CA ARG A 328 -0.27 5.79 8.69
C ARG A 328 1.23 5.76 8.88
N SER A 329 1.87 6.93 8.99
CA SER A 329 3.31 7.03 9.20
C SER A 329 3.73 6.41 10.54
N LEU A 330 2.85 6.49 11.53
CA LEU A 330 3.05 5.91 12.86
C LEU A 330 2.69 4.41 12.93
N GLY A 331 2.19 3.82 11.84
CA GLY A 331 1.77 2.42 11.81
C GLY A 331 0.54 2.13 12.68
N LEU A 332 -0.29 3.13 12.98
CA LEU A 332 -1.51 2.94 13.76
C LEU A 332 -2.58 2.20 12.94
N PRO A 333 -3.44 1.39 13.59
CA PRO A 333 -4.65 0.87 12.97
C PRO A 333 -5.49 2.00 12.36
N LEU A 334 -6.19 1.72 11.27
CA LEU A 334 -7.06 2.70 10.61
C LEU A 334 -8.51 2.65 11.10
N ASP A 335 -8.90 1.61 11.85
CA ASP A 335 -10.15 1.64 12.60
C ASP A 335 -9.99 2.57 13.82
N PRO A 336 -10.89 3.57 14.01
CA PRO A 336 -10.78 4.54 15.10
C PRO A 336 -10.66 3.92 16.50
N ALA A 337 -11.45 2.89 16.80
CA ALA A 337 -11.46 2.30 18.13
C ALA A 337 -10.19 1.48 18.37
N ASP A 338 -9.73 0.76 17.36
CA ASP A 338 -8.49 -0.01 17.43
C ASP A 338 -7.27 0.91 17.55
N ALA A 339 -7.25 2.04 16.83
CA ALA A 339 -6.19 3.05 16.95
C ALA A 339 -6.10 3.62 18.36
N LEU A 340 -7.26 4.00 18.93
CA LEU A 340 -7.33 4.51 20.30
C LEU A 340 -6.90 3.45 21.31
N ALA A 341 -7.39 2.22 21.16
CA ALA A 341 -7.03 1.13 22.06
C ALA A 341 -5.52 0.85 22.02
N ALA A 342 -4.92 0.83 20.83
CA ALA A 342 -3.50 0.60 20.63
C ALA A 342 -2.64 1.73 21.21
N GLY A 343 -3.03 2.99 21.00
CA GLY A 343 -2.36 4.16 21.59
C GLY A 343 -2.42 4.14 23.13
N LEU A 344 -3.58 3.85 23.72
CA LEU A 344 -3.75 3.83 25.18
C LEU A 344 -3.02 2.69 25.89
N THR A 345 -2.73 1.58 25.19
CA THR A 345 -1.84 0.50 25.69
C THR A 345 -0.36 0.80 25.51
N GLY A 346 -0.06 1.88 24.82
CA GLY A 346 1.26 2.23 24.34
C GLY A 346 2.10 3.02 25.33
N GLU A 347 3.19 3.56 24.80
CA GLU A 347 4.12 4.46 25.48
C GLU A 347 4.05 5.86 24.88
N ARG A 348 4.47 6.85 25.66
CA ARG A 348 4.64 8.22 25.19
C ARG A 348 5.92 8.34 24.40
N ARG A 349 5.83 8.85 23.18
CA ARG A 349 6.98 9.13 22.33
C ARG A 349 6.98 10.59 21.92
N ALA A 350 8.14 11.22 22.03
CA ALA A 350 8.36 12.56 21.52
C ALA A 350 8.62 12.47 20.01
N LEU A 351 7.85 13.23 19.24
CA LEU A 351 7.98 13.36 17.80
C LEU A 351 8.30 14.81 17.44
N ASP A 352 9.02 14.96 16.35
CA ASP A 352 9.37 16.24 15.78
C ASP A 352 8.16 16.83 15.05
N LEU A 353 8.03 18.15 15.11
CA LEU A 353 7.09 18.90 14.28
C LEU A 353 7.86 19.85 13.37
N GLY A 354 7.32 20.10 12.17
CA GLY A 354 7.81 21.18 11.35
C GLY A 354 7.10 22.48 11.71
N ALA A 355 7.83 23.49 12.19
CA ALA A 355 7.32 24.85 12.27
C ALA A 355 7.44 25.52 10.90
N ILE A 356 6.40 26.26 10.50
CA ILE A 356 6.36 27.00 9.23
C ILE A 356 5.84 28.42 9.44
N SER A 357 6.41 29.35 8.68
CA SER A 357 5.95 30.74 8.61
C SER A 357 6.33 31.37 7.26
N GLY A 358 5.80 32.55 6.96
CA GLY A 358 6.15 33.27 5.74
C GLY A 358 5.14 34.37 5.44
N ASP A 359 5.23 34.95 4.24
CA ASP A 359 4.28 35.99 3.82
C ASP A 359 2.86 35.44 3.96
N GLY A 360 1.95 36.04 4.73
CA GLY A 360 0.57 35.53 4.86
C GLY A 360 0.43 34.09 5.39
N ILE A 361 1.47 33.56 6.04
CA ILE A 361 1.43 32.30 6.81
C ILE A 361 1.86 32.67 8.23
N ASP A 362 0.89 32.71 9.15
CA ASP A 362 1.18 32.86 10.57
C ASP A 362 2.04 31.69 11.06
N ARG A 363 2.83 31.92 12.10
CA ARG A 363 3.68 30.87 12.66
C ARG A 363 2.79 29.75 13.20
N THR A 364 2.91 28.57 12.59
CA THR A 364 2.15 27.36 12.94
C THR A 364 3.04 26.13 12.73
N HIS A 365 2.56 24.96 13.11
CA HIS A 365 3.21 23.68 12.85
C HIS A 365 2.47 22.86 11.79
N PHE A 366 3.23 21.99 11.12
CA PHE A 366 2.72 20.94 10.25
C PHE A 366 3.25 19.58 10.74
N THR A 367 2.45 18.56 10.51
CA THR A 367 2.72 17.18 10.95
C THR A 367 3.27 16.33 9.82
N ALA A 368 2.88 16.59 8.57
CA ALA A 368 3.22 15.77 7.41
C ALA A 368 4.11 16.51 6.41
N MET A 369 3.55 17.47 5.66
CA MET A 369 4.25 18.15 4.57
C MET A 369 3.73 19.57 4.39
N ALA A 370 4.59 20.45 3.89
CA ALA A 370 4.22 21.76 3.35
C ALA A 370 4.87 21.94 1.98
N GLY A 371 4.31 22.79 1.13
CA GLY A 371 4.78 22.84 -0.25
C GLY A 371 4.50 24.14 -0.99
N ALA A 372 5.14 24.27 -2.14
CA ALA A 372 4.92 25.34 -3.11
C ALA A 372 4.97 24.83 -4.55
N GLY A 373 4.17 25.43 -5.42
CA GLY A 373 4.08 25.07 -6.85
C GLY A 373 3.01 24.04 -7.19
N LEU A 374 2.26 23.53 -6.19
CA LEU A 374 0.99 22.84 -6.41
C LEU A 374 -0.11 23.90 -6.58
N ASP A 375 -0.74 23.93 -7.75
CA ASP A 375 -1.84 24.85 -8.01
C ASP A 375 -3.10 24.41 -7.24
N ALA A 376 -3.74 25.34 -6.52
CA ALA A 376 -4.96 25.09 -5.77
C ALA A 376 -6.08 24.55 -6.68
N THR A 377 -6.11 24.95 -7.95
CA THR A 377 -7.09 24.47 -8.94
C THR A 377 -6.94 22.98 -9.26
N VAL A 378 -5.75 22.38 -9.07
CA VAL A 378 -5.54 20.93 -9.22
C VAL A 378 -5.98 20.17 -7.96
N MET A 379 -5.87 20.78 -6.77
CA MET A 379 -6.43 20.24 -5.53
C MET A 379 -7.97 20.32 -5.54
N GLU A 380 -8.53 21.38 -6.14
CA GLU A 380 -9.97 21.68 -6.20
C GLU A 380 -10.69 20.94 -7.33
N SER A 381 -10.03 20.71 -8.48
CA SER A 381 -10.57 19.92 -9.61
C SER A 381 -10.59 18.40 -9.38
N THR A 382 -10.06 17.94 -8.24
CA THR A 382 -10.24 16.56 -7.79
C THR A 382 -11.61 16.48 -7.11
N SER A 383 -12.63 15.99 -7.82
CA SER A 383 -14.00 15.82 -7.28
C SER A 383 -13.98 15.19 -5.87
N ASP A 384 -14.93 15.51 -5.01
CA ASP A 384 -15.00 14.93 -3.65
C ASP A 384 -15.13 13.38 -3.65
N ARG A 385 -15.52 12.80 -4.80
CA ARG A 385 -15.45 11.36 -5.10
C ARG A 385 -14.05 10.84 -5.48
N ALA A 386 -13.23 11.67 -6.11
CA ALA A 386 -11.82 11.38 -6.38
C ALA A 386 -10.95 11.55 -5.12
N LYS A 387 -11.31 12.48 -4.22
CA LYS A 387 -10.68 12.63 -2.89
C LYS A 387 -10.87 11.40 -2.00
N SER A 388 -12.00 10.71 -2.13
CA SER A 388 -12.35 9.53 -1.31
C SER A 388 -11.89 8.18 -1.90
N ALA A 389 -11.56 8.11 -3.19
CA ALA A 389 -11.30 6.84 -3.88
C ALA A 389 -9.85 6.66 -4.39
N LEU A 390 -9.03 7.71 -4.48
CA LEU A 390 -7.65 7.57 -4.93
C LEU A 390 -6.71 8.45 -4.09
N GLY A 391 -5.88 7.82 -3.24
CA GLY A 391 -4.75 8.44 -2.57
C GLY A 391 -3.63 8.90 -3.53
N TRP A 392 -2.37 8.57 -3.26
CA TRP A 392 -1.17 9.05 -3.99
C TRP A 392 -1.21 9.11 -5.55
N PRO A 393 -2.00 8.31 -6.31
CA PRO A 393 -2.08 8.51 -7.75
C PRO A 393 -2.66 9.88 -8.10
N ALA A 394 -3.47 10.51 -7.25
CA ALA A 394 -3.93 11.89 -7.43
C ALA A 394 -2.75 12.87 -7.42
N TYR A 395 -1.77 12.73 -6.52
CA TYR A 395 -0.56 13.57 -6.48
C TYR A 395 0.34 13.37 -7.70
N VAL A 396 0.51 12.13 -8.18
CA VAL A 396 1.33 11.84 -9.37
C VAL A 396 0.60 12.21 -10.67
N VAL A 397 -0.72 12.04 -10.74
CA VAL A 397 -1.55 12.46 -11.89
C VAL A 397 -1.71 13.98 -11.94
N ALA A 398 -1.86 14.65 -10.78
CA ALA A 398 -1.73 16.10 -10.64
C ALA A 398 -0.35 16.56 -11.11
N GLY A 399 0.72 15.88 -10.70
CA GLY A 399 2.09 16.10 -11.18
C GLY A 399 2.25 15.92 -12.69
N LEU A 400 1.64 14.90 -13.28
CA LEU A 400 1.64 14.67 -14.73
C LEU A 400 0.86 15.77 -15.49
N GLY A 401 -0.23 16.29 -14.92
CA GLY A 401 -0.94 17.46 -15.43
C GLY A 401 -0.08 18.74 -15.42
N GLN A 402 0.90 18.81 -14.51
CA GLN A 402 1.85 19.91 -14.35
C GLN A 402 3.05 19.83 -15.33
N LEU A 403 3.03 18.93 -16.33
CA LEU A 403 4.00 18.90 -17.45
C LEU A 403 4.10 20.26 -18.17
N ARG A 404 3.01 21.03 -18.18
CA ARG A 404 2.92 22.37 -18.80
C ARG A 404 3.09 23.53 -17.82
N ALA A 405 3.19 23.26 -16.52
CA ALA A 405 3.32 24.32 -15.53
C ALA A 405 4.67 25.05 -15.67
N PRO A 406 4.71 26.37 -15.45
CA PRO A 406 5.96 27.12 -15.50
C PRO A 406 6.89 26.66 -14.37
N ARG A 407 8.20 26.63 -14.65
CA ARG A 407 9.19 26.37 -13.60
C ARG A 407 9.22 27.56 -12.64
N LEU A 408 9.21 27.28 -11.36
CA LEU A 408 9.48 28.26 -10.32
C LEU A 408 10.99 28.44 -10.14
N ARG A 409 11.39 29.68 -9.85
CA ARG A 409 12.78 30.06 -9.54
C ARG A 409 12.83 30.40 -8.06
N LEU A 410 13.71 29.74 -7.33
CA LEU A 410 13.84 29.91 -5.89
C LEU A 410 15.30 29.99 -5.43
N ALA A 411 15.51 30.78 -4.38
CA ALA A 411 16.72 30.75 -3.57
C ALA A 411 16.42 29.99 -2.28
N ILE A 412 17.35 29.13 -1.88
CA ILE A 412 17.21 28.21 -0.74
C ILE A 412 18.42 28.42 0.16
N THR A 413 18.19 28.72 1.42
CA THR A 413 19.23 28.76 2.45
C THR A 413 18.92 27.66 3.45
N LEU A 414 19.84 26.72 3.66
CA LEU A 414 19.69 25.62 4.63
C LEU A 414 20.72 25.81 5.75
N ASP A 415 20.27 25.76 7.00
CA ASP A 415 21.10 25.78 8.22
C ASP A 415 22.15 26.90 8.26
N GLY A 416 21.80 28.09 7.73
CA GLY A 416 22.71 29.24 7.66
C GLY A 416 23.83 29.12 6.62
N GLY A 417 23.80 28.09 5.77
CA GLY A 417 24.73 27.88 4.68
C GLY A 417 24.57 28.87 3.51
N PRO A 418 25.36 28.71 2.44
CA PRO A 418 25.28 29.59 1.27
C PRO A 418 23.95 29.42 0.52
N ALA A 419 23.43 30.52 -0.02
CA ALA A 419 22.18 30.52 -0.78
C ALA A 419 22.29 29.71 -2.09
N LEU A 420 21.52 28.62 -2.18
CA LEU A 420 21.40 27.77 -3.35
C LEU A 420 20.31 28.31 -4.28
N HIS A 421 20.68 28.67 -5.50
CA HIS A 421 19.70 29.06 -6.52
C HIS A 421 19.27 27.81 -7.31
N ARG A 422 17.96 27.56 -7.37
CA ARG A 422 17.37 26.39 -8.03
C ARG A 422 16.17 26.74 -8.88
N THR A 423 15.82 25.82 -9.76
CA THR A 423 14.54 25.81 -10.46
C THR A 423 13.84 24.50 -10.20
N ALA A 424 12.56 24.54 -9.90
CA ALA A 424 11.73 23.35 -9.71
C ALA A 424 10.35 23.58 -10.32
N ARG A 425 9.55 22.54 -10.37
CA ARG A 425 8.10 22.58 -10.64
C ARG A 425 7.30 22.42 -9.36
N LEU A 426 7.82 21.62 -8.43
CA LEU A 426 7.24 21.37 -7.12
C LEU A 426 8.34 21.38 -6.06
N VAL A 427 8.05 22.04 -4.94
CA VAL A 427 8.89 22.10 -3.75
C VAL A 427 8.08 21.53 -2.59
N LEU A 428 8.64 20.53 -1.90
CA LEU A 428 8.03 19.92 -0.72
C LEU A 428 9.00 19.99 0.45
N VAL A 429 8.51 20.46 1.58
CA VAL A 429 9.12 20.34 2.89
C VAL A 429 8.36 19.25 3.63
N ALA A 430 9.04 18.21 4.09
CA ALA A 430 8.41 17.02 4.64
C ALA A 430 8.97 16.69 6.04
N ASN A 431 8.06 16.40 6.96
CA ASN A 431 8.33 15.74 8.24
C ASN A 431 8.01 14.24 8.12
N ILE A 432 6.98 13.89 7.34
CA ILE A 432 6.63 12.52 6.98
C ILE A 432 6.98 12.28 5.52
N GLY A 433 7.67 11.19 5.22
CA GLY A 433 8.10 10.87 3.85
C GLY A 433 7.05 10.15 3.00
N THR A 434 6.00 9.62 3.63
CA THR A 434 4.99 8.76 3.00
C THR A 434 3.66 9.46 2.81
N VAL A 435 3.07 9.30 1.62
CA VAL A 435 1.71 9.77 1.32
C VAL A 435 0.69 8.62 1.35
N GLN A 436 -0.61 8.94 1.29
CA GLN A 436 -1.71 7.96 1.26
C GLN A 436 -1.46 6.82 0.26
N GLY A 437 -1.48 5.57 0.73
CA GLY A 437 -1.20 4.37 -0.07
C GLY A 437 0.24 3.85 0.02
N GLY A 438 0.99 4.27 1.05
CA GLY A 438 2.25 3.66 1.48
C GLY A 438 3.45 3.97 0.57
N THR A 439 3.36 4.99 -0.29
CA THR A 439 4.45 5.38 -1.18
C THR A 439 5.30 6.46 -0.53
N ALA A 440 6.61 6.25 -0.47
CA ALA A 440 7.56 7.24 0.04
C ALA A 440 7.85 8.30 -1.03
N LEU A 441 7.20 9.46 -0.93
CA LEU A 441 7.44 10.62 -1.78
C LEU A 441 8.78 11.29 -1.46
N VAL A 442 9.14 11.28 -0.18
CA VAL A 442 10.44 11.70 0.34
C VAL A 442 11.05 10.52 1.10
N PRO A 443 11.75 9.60 0.41
CA PRO A 443 12.32 8.42 1.04
C PRO A 443 13.28 8.79 2.17
N GLY A 444 13.20 8.08 3.30
CA GLY A 444 14.13 8.26 4.42
C GLY A 444 13.78 9.39 5.40
N ALA A 445 12.67 10.10 5.22
CA ALA A 445 12.18 11.05 6.23
C ALA A 445 11.76 10.32 7.50
N ARG A 446 12.12 10.88 8.66
CA ARG A 446 11.85 10.31 9.98
C ARG A 446 11.20 11.37 10.85
N LEU A 447 10.38 10.91 11.80
CA LEU A 447 9.61 11.77 12.70
C LEU A 447 10.36 12.09 14.01
N ASP A 448 11.58 11.59 14.17
CA ASP A 448 12.30 11.59 15.45
C ASP A 448 13.83 11.75 15.30
N ASP A 449 14.31 12.23 14.16
CA ASP A 449 15.75 12.42 13.89
C ASP A 449 16.23 13.88 14.06
N GLY A 450 15.33 14.78 14.42
CA GLY A 450 15.60 16.20 14.61
C GLY A 450 15.91 16.93 13.31
N LEU A 451 15.42 16.42 12.16
CA LEU A 451 15.60 17.01 10.83
C LEU A 451 14.25 17.09 10.08
N LEU A 452 14.18 18.00 9.12
CA LEU A 452 13.16 18.02 8.08
C LEU A 452 13.81 17.73 6.73
N ASP A 453 13.00 17.28 5.77
CA ASP A 453 13.46 17.02 4.41
C ASP A 453 12.89 18.01 3.39
N LEU A 454 13.72 18.46 2.47
CA LEU A 454 13.35 19.27 1.32
C LEU A 454 13.48 18.42 0.05
N ALA A 455 12.40 18.30 -0.72
CA ALA A 455 12.40 17.67 -2.03
C ALA A 455 12.06 18.70 -3.13
N LEU A 456 12.94 18.82 -4.12
CA LEU A 456 12.75 19.67 -5.30
C LEU A 456 12.53 18.79 -6.52
N PHE A 457 11.37 18.91 -7.17
CA PHE A 457 11.05 18.15 -8.38
C PHE A 457 11.21 19.05 -9.62
N ASP A 458 12.17 18.75 -10.49
CA ASP A 458 12.35 19.38 -11.82
C ASP A 458 12.37 18.34 -12.97
N PRO A 459 11.33 17.48 -13.12
CA PRO A 459 11.30 16.53 -14.22
C PRO A 459 11.19 17.24 -15.59
N ARG A 460 12.00 16.78 -16.55
CA ARG A 460 12.02 17.27 -17.94
C ARG A 460 11.48 16.21 -18.90
N GLY A 461 10.35 16.52 -19.54
CA GLY A 461 9.68 15.62 -20.49
C GLY A 461 9.27 14.28 -19.86
N VAL A 462 8.82 13.34 -20.69
CA VAL A 462 8.35 12.02 -20.25
C VAL A 462 9.46 11.22 -19.56
N GLY A 463 10.69 11.27 -20.09
CA GLY A 463 11.83 10.56 -19.51
C GLY A 463 12.29 11.10 -18.14
N GLY A 464 12.04 12.38 -17.83
CA GLY A 464 12.26 12.93 -16.49
C GLY A 464 11.27 12.35 -15.48
N TRP A 465 10.00 12.26 -15.85
CA TRP A 465 8.95 11.67 -15.01
C TRP A 465 9.15 10.18 -14.76
N LEU A 466 9.54 9.40 -15.77
CA LEU A 466 9.88 8.00 -15.57
C LEU A 466 11.03 7.82 -14.57
N ARG A 467 12.00 8.74 -14.54
CA ARG A 467 13.07 8.73 -13.54
C ARG A 467 12.58 9.12 -12.15
N VAL A 468 11.67 10.11 -12.02
CA VAL A 468 11.00 10.39 -10.73
C VAL A 468 10.33 9.13 -10.20
N VAL A 469 9.51 8.48 -11.03
CA VAL A 469 8.83 7.22 -10.68
C VAL A 469 9.84 6.15 -10.27
N GLY A 470 10.93 6.00 -11.00
CA GLY A 470 12.00 5.06 -10.66
C GLY A 470 12.68 5.35 -9.32
N VAL A 471 12.85 6.61 -8.93
CA VAL A 471 13.39 7.00 -7.62
C VAL A 471 12.39 6.69 -6.50
N LEU A 472 11.11 7.03 -6.69
CA LEU A 472 10.05 6.75 -5.71
C LEU A 472 9.82 5.24 -5.51
N LEU A 473 9.89 4.44 -6.59
CA LEU A 473 9.71 2.97 -6.51
C LEU A 473 10.87 2.26 -5.81
N ARG A 474 12.09 2.81 -5.85
CA ARG A 474 13.24 2.26 -5.12
C ARG A 474 13.15 2.49 -3.62
N GLY A 475 12.33 3.45 -3.17
CA GLY A 475 12.13 3.73 -1.75
C GLY A 475 13.39 4.15 -0.99
N SER A 476 14.45 4.56 -1.70
CA SER A 476 15.74 4.91 -1.12
C SER A 476 16.28 6.17 -1.80
N ARG A 477 16.92 7.05 -1.02
CA ARG A 477 17.67 8.18 -1.58
C ARG A 477 18.83 7.62 -2.42
N PRO A 478 19.11 8.17 -3.61
CA PRO A 478 20.33 7.82 -4.34
C PRO A 478 21.55 8.04 -3.44
N THR A 479 22.29 6.97 -3.12
CA THR A 479 23.55 7.04 -2.39
C THR A 479 24.57 7.77 -3.25
N GLY A 480 24.96 8.99 -2.85
CA GLY A 480 25.86 9.87 -3.60
C GLY A 480 25.51 11.35 -3.62
N GLY A 481 24.47 11.77 -2.87
CA GLY A 481 24.02 13.17 -2.80
C GLY A 481 24.44 13.95 -1.56
N ALA A 482 25.53 13.60 -0.87
CA ALA A 482 26.23 14.66 -0.13
C ALA A 482 26.68 15.65 -1.18
N ALA A 483 26.22 16.89 -1.11
CA ALA A 483 26.41 17.93 -2.11
C ALA A 483 27.81 17.90 -2.75
N VAL A 484 27.97 17.17 -3.86
CA VAL A 484 29.14 17.30 -4.71
C VAL A 484 28.94 18.62 -5.43
N PRO A 485 29.80 19.63 -5.20
CA PRO A 485 29.70 20.88 -5.94
C PRO A 485 29.84 20.58 -7.43
N GLY A 486 28.74 20.69 -8.19
CA GLY A 486 28.70 20.49 -9.64
C GLY A 486 27.84 19.33 -10.16
N ALA A 487 27.32 18.42 -9.32
CA ALA A 487 26.36 17.39 -9.76
C ALA A 487 24.92 17.97 -9.82
N HIS A 488 24.64 18.77 -10.84
CA HIS A 488 23.34 19.44 -11.02
C HIS A 488 22.48 18.70 -12.07
N GLY A 489 21.16 18.56 -11.83
CA GLY A 489 20.20 18.20 -12.90
C GLY A 489 19.52 16.83 -12.82
N GLY A 490 19.43 16.22 -11.64
CA GLY A 490 18.50 15.11 -11.42
C GLY A 490 17.03 15.56 -11.53
N PRO A 491 16.08 14.66 -11.84
CA PRO A 491 14.66 15.02 -11.90
C PRO A 491 14.06 15.30 -10.50
N VAL A 492 14.75 14.88 -9.44
CA VAL A 492 14.45 15.19 -8.04
C VAL A 492 15.76 15.43 -7.29
N GLU A 493 15.81 16.48 -6.46
CA GLU A 493 16.88 16.74 -5.48
C GLU A 493 16.30 16.62 -4.06
N PHE A 494 17.04 16.01 -3.14
CA PHE A 494 16.67 15.88 -1.73
C PHE A 494 17.72 16.53 -0.84
N PHE A 495 17.26 17.24 0.19
CA PHE A 495 18.11 17.83 1.22
C PHE A 495 17.50 17.55 2.60
N THR A 496 18.34 17.46 3.63
CA THR A 496 17.95 17.44 5.04
C THR A 496 18.36 18.78 5.67
N PHE A 497 17.57 19.30 6.59
CA PHE A 497 17.88 20.57 7.26
C PHE A 497 17.20 20.67 8.63
N ARG A 498 17.67 21.59 9.47
CA ARG A 498 16.96 22.01 10.70
C ARG A 498 16.23 23.34 10.51
N HIS A 499 16.80 24.25 9.75
CA HIS A 499 16.21 25.53 9.37
C HIS A 499 16.39 25.77 7.87
N ALA A 500 15.30 26.09 7.16
CA ALA A 500 15.32 26.43 5.75
C ALA A 500 14.57 27.74 5.47
N GLU A 501 15.18 28.58 4.64
CA GLU A 501 14.52 29.74 4.06
C GLU A 501 14.41 29.58 2.56
N LEU A 502 13.17 29.59 2.06
CA LEU A 502 12.83 29.46 0.65
C LEU A 502 12.27 30.79 0.16
N THR A 503 12.90 31.39 -0.83
CA THR A 503 12.44 32.65 -1.44
C THR A 503 12.20 32.48 -2.94
N PHE A 504 10.95 32.67 -3.37
CA PHE A 504 10.53 32.59 -4.76
C PHE A 504 10.61 33.95 -5.46
N THR A 505 10.97 33.94 -6.75
CA THR A 505 11.04 35.18 -7.55
C THR A 505 9.66 35.83 -7.75
N ARG A 506 8.58 35.05 -7.74
CA ARG A 506 7.18 35.51 -7.86
C ARG A 506 6.32 34.79 -6.82
N PRO A 507 5.18 35.37 -6.39
CA PRO A 507 4.24 34.68 -5.51
C PRO A 507 3.87 33.31 -6.09
N GLN A 508 3.97 32.28 -5.28
CA GLN A 508 3.60 30.90 -5.63
C GLN A 508 2.38 30.47 -4.81
N PRO A 509 1.52 29.60 -5.36
CA PRO A 509 0.56 28.86 -4.53
C PRO A 509 1.34 27.97 -3.54
N ARG A 510 0.82 27.88 -2.31
CA ARG A 510 1.45 27.20 -1.18
C ARG A 510 0.41 26.42 -0.39
N GLU A 511 0.84 25.38 0.31
CA GLU A 511 0.00 24.52 1.13
C GLU A 511 0.72 24.02 2.38
N VAL A 512 -0.06 23.68 3.41
CA VAL A 512 0.40 23.16 4.70
C VAL A 512 -0.51 21.99 5.10
N ASP A 513 0.04 20.78 5.16
CA ASP A 513 -0.66 19.49 5.34
C ASP A 513 -1.91 19.32 4.45
N GLY A 514 -1.84 19.81 3.22
CA GLY A 514 -2.93 19.77 2.24
C GLY A 514 -3.90 20.95 2.29
N ASP A 515 -3.80 21.81 3.30
CA ASP A 515 -4.62 23.02 3.40
C ASP A 515 -3.97 24.17 2.61
N PRO A 516 -4.69 24.80 1.66
CA PRO A 516 -4.14 25.91 0.89
C PRO A 516 -3.93 27.13 1.79
N VAL A 517 -2.78 27.77 1.65
CA VAL A 517 -2.49 29.06 2.28
C VAL A 517 -2.38 30.13 1.21
N ALA A 518 -2.42 31.40 1.61
CA ALA A 518 -2.32 32.51 0.67
C ALA A 518 -1.10 32.35 -0.25
N PRO A 519 -1.14 32.80 -1.51
CA PRO A 519 0.06 32.82 -2.34
C PRO A 519 1.12 33.78 -1.77
N GLY A 520 2.40 33.43 -1.88
CA GLY A 520 3.47 34.27 -1.34
C GLY A 520 4.85 33.90 -1.85
N ARG A 521 5.85 34.66 -1.44
CA ARG A 521 7.22 34.55 -1.95
C ARG A 521 8.18 33.94 -0.95
N ARG A 522 7.85 33.94 0.33
CA ARG A 522 8.72 33.40 1.39
C ARG A 522 8.07 32.23 2.12
N ILE A 523 8.85 31.19 2.34
CA ILE A 523 8.56 30.11 3.31
C ILE A 523 9.80 29.98 4.19
N VAL A 524 9.59 29.97 5.50
CA VAL A 524 10.59 29.62 6.50
C VAL A 524 10.11 28.36 7.20
N ALA A 525 10.91 27.31 7.18
CA ALA A 525 10.61 26.04 7.82
C ALA A 525 11.70 25.69 8.83
N GLU A 526 11.31 25.28 10.04
CA GLU A 526 12.22 24.94 11.13
C GLU A 526 11.74 23.65 11.80
N VAL A 527 12.63 22.70 12.05
CA VAL A 527 12.30 21.52 12.85
C VAL A 527 12.14 21.92 14.33
N ARG A 528 11.14 21.34 14.99
CA ARG A 528 10.92 21.45 16.43
C ARG A 528 11.10 20.06 17.04
N PRO A 529 12.32 19.70 17.46
CA PRO A 529 12.61 18.34 17.89
C PRO A 529 11.82 17.95 19.13
N GLY A 530 11.20 16.77 19.11
CA GLY A 530 10.42 16.22 20.23
C GLY A 530 9.28 17.11 20.71
N ALA A 531 8.77 18.01 19.86
CA ALA A 531 7.77 19.00 20.25
C ALA A 531 6.39 18.39 20.53
N LEU A 532 6.09 17.22 19.97
CA LEU A 532 4.78 16.57 20.16
C LEU A 532 4.94 15.24 20.89
N THR A 533 4.30 15.11 22.05
CA THR A 533 4.19 13.82 22.74
C THR A 533 3.02 13.04 22.18
N VAL A 534 3.25 11.85 21.62
CA VAL A 534 2.20 10.98 21.04
C VAL A 534 2.14 9.64 21.76
N MET A 535 0.93 9.12 21.96
CA MET A 535 0.66 7.79 22.48
C MET A 535 0.78 6.75 21.35
N LEU A 536 1.78 5.86 21.44
CA LEU A 536 2.09 4.86 20.41
C LEU A 536 2.20 3.45 20.98
N PRO A 537 1.72 2.39 20.29
CA PRO A 537 1.79 1.01 20.77
C PRO A 537 3.20 0.59 21.20
N ALA A 538 3.30 -0.13 22.32
CA ALA A 538 4.58 -0.63 22.83
C ALA A 538 5.23 -1.58 21.80
N GLY A 539 6.48 -1.30 21.42
CA GLY A 539 7.22 -2.08 20.41
C GLY A 539 6.98 -1.67 18.95
N GLY A 540 6.26 -0.58 18.69
CA GLY A 540 6.12 -0.01 17.34
C GLY A 540 7.42 0.64 16.86
N GLU A 541 8.19 -0.06 16.03
CA GLU A 541 9.16 0.58 15.14
C GLU A 541 8.40 1.57 14.25
N VAL A 542 8.79 2.85 14.27
CA VAL A 542 8.34 3.81 13.24
C VAL A 542 8.86 3.27 11.94
N MET A 543 7.99 3.08 10.94
CA MET A 543 8.41 2.58 9.63
C MET A 543 9.58 3.45 9.09
N GLY A 544 10.80 2.91 9.15
CA GLY A 544 12.04 3.64 8.85
C GLY A 544 13.27 3.21 9.69
N THR A 545 13.09 2.43 10.75
CA THR A 545 14.21 1.81 11.49
C THR A 545 14.73 0.56 10.78
N THR A 546 15.68 0.73 9.87
CA THR A 546 16.73 -0.29 9.71
C THR A 546 17.96 0.27 10.39
N ALA A 547 18.18 -0.10 11.65
CA ALA A 547 19.42 0.22 12.34
C ALA A 547 20.58 -0.47 11.59
N LEU A 548 21.52 0.32 11.07
CA LEU A 548 22.80 -0.21 10.60
C LEU A 548 23.51 -0.83 11.81
N PRO A 549 24.02 -2.08 11.71
CA PRO A 549 24.82 -2.66 12.79
C PRO A 549 26.09 -1.82 13.00
N PRO A 550 26.60 -1.72 14.24
CA PRO A 550 27.80 -0.95 14.51
C PRO A 550 28.98 -1.51 13.71
N VAL A 551 29.66 -0.62 13.00
CA VAL A 551 30.93 -0.90 12.33
C VAL A 551 31.91 -1.34 13.40
N ARG A 552 32.34 -2.60 13.35
CA ARG A 552 33.50 -3.06 14.13
C ARG A 552 34.73 -2.37 13.54
N GLU A 553 35.31 -1.46 14.30
CA GLU A 553 36.68 -1.03 14.07
C GLU A 553 37.62 -2.24 14.12
N LYS A 554 38.52 -2.32 13.14
CA LYS A 554 39.67 -3.21 13.13
C LYS A 554 40.90 -2.40 12.80
#